data_AF-A0AAW6BN64-F1
#
_entry.id   AF-A0AAW6BN64-F1
#
_cell.length_a   1.000
_cell.length_b   1.000
_cell.length_c   1.000
_cell.angle_alpha   90.00
_cell.angle_beta   90.00
_cell.angle_gamma   90.00
#
_symmetry.space_group_name_H-M   'P 1'
#
loop_
_entity.id
_entity.type
_entity.pdbx_description
1 polymer ?
#
loop_
_entity_poly.entity_id
_entity_poly.type
_entity_poly.pdbx_seq_one_letter_code
_entity_poly.pdbx_strand_id
1 'polypeptide(L)'
;MPKLKIPWDLYKILIIGCGIIVLLFVISNPGLSLIPPNIFKVYSVRQHFKDNTPLLTMYIITNGGYVISPLLLLASLYIRGPIKYVLITISIMISYLIYSSSGLKSIAFMNLAVIILFFYIKGTRSISNSVINIILYLFLTAGILYFIFDFYDPLIHWLRRVFFTPTLNTYYFYDYIYNNNSEFTTEAPQIVSQIYYGTSGSANTGFIGDGIARYGTLGLIINFFIFNILIFAMNLSSKKVPFEFSTTLYLPFVYTISNSAITALLLTYGLLALSILLFLFPTKTNKISL
;
A
#
# COMPACT_ATOMS: atom_id res chain seq x y z
N MET A 1 2.74 27.58 -4.79
CA MET A 1 1.33 27.13 -4.85
C MET A 1 0.69 27.27 -3.48
N PRO A 2 -0.44 27.99 -3.37
CA PRO A 2 -1.19 28.10 -2.12
C PRO A 2 -1.76 26.72 -1.73
N LYS A 3 -1.62 26.35 -0.46
CA LYS A 3 -2.24 25.15 0.14
C LYS A 3 -3.52 25.58 0.84
N LEU A 4 -4.59 24.79 0.72
CA LEU A 4 -5.85 25.05 1.44
C LEU A 4 -5.57 25.03 2.96
N LYS A 5 -6.00 26.08 3.67
CA LYS A 5 -5.84 26.16 5.13
C LYS A 5 -7.04 25.50 5.79
N ILE A 6 -6.90 24.23 6.17
CA ILE A 6 -7.94 23.49 6.90
C ILE A 6 -7.63 23.55 8.41
N PRO A 7 -8.62 23.85 9.27
CA PRO A 7 -8.47 23.74 10.72
C PRO A 7 -8.46 22.27 11.16
N TRP A 8 -7.77 21.99 12.27
CA TRP A 8 -7.65 20.63 12.82
C TRP A 8 -9.02 19.96 13.06
N ASP A 9 -10.03 20.70 13.50
CA ASP A 9 -11.33 20.12 13.81
C ASP A 9 -12.08 19.64 12.56
N LEU A 10 -12.00 20.41 11.47
CA LEU A 10 -12.55 19.97 10.19
C LEU A 10 -11.78 18.76 9.65
N TYR A 11 -10.45 18.75 9.80
CA TYR A 11 -9.63 17.59 9.39
C TYR A 11 -9.98 16.32 10.17
N LYS A 12 -10.22 16.43 11.50
CA LYS A 12 -10.67 15.31 12.33
C LYS A 12 -12.00 14.75 11.84
N ILE A 13 -12.98 15.62 11.60
CA ILE A 13 -14.30 15.22 11.09
C ILE A 13 -14.15 14.50 9.75
N LEU A 14 -13.32 15.03 8.85
CA LEU A 14 -13.05 14.43 7.54
C LEU A 14 -12.49 13.00 7.66
N ILE A 15 -11.39 12.81 8.40
CA ILE A 15 -10.76 11.49 8.49
C ILE A 15 -11.63 10.48 9.25
N ILE A 16 -12.35 10.91 10.29
CA ILE A 16 -13.30 10.07 11.02
C ILE A 16 -14.46 9.68 10.09
N GLY A 17 -15.00 10.63 9.32
CA GLY A 17 -16.03 10.37 8.32
C GLY A 17 -15.58 9.35 7.28
N CYS A 18 -14.37 9.48 6.75
CA CYS A 18 -13.78 8.48 5.85
C CYS A 18 -13.68 7.10 6.52
N GLY A 19 -13.25 7.04 7.79
CA GLY A 19 -13.19 5.81 8.57
C GLY A 19 -14.54 5.13 8.75
N ILE A 20 -15.58 5.92 9.10
CA ILE A 20 -16.95 5.43 9.25
C ILE A 20 -17.49 4.92 7.92
N ILE A 21 -17.28 5.64 6.82
CA ILE A 21 -17.70 5.19 5.48
C ILE A 21 -17.06 3.84 5.16
N VAL A 22 -15.74 3.70 5.36
CA VAL A 22 -15.05 2.42 5.15
C VAL A 22 -15.67 1.31 6.00
N LEU A 23 -15.92 1.56 7.29
CA LEU A 23 -16.56 0.57 8.16
C LEU A 23 -17.94 0.15 7.66
N LEU A 24 -18.77 1.09 7.21
CA LEU A 24 -20.08 0.79 6.64
C LEU A 24 -19.97 -0.13 5.42
N PHE A 25 -19.02 0.13 4.51
CA PHE A 25 -18.76 -0.72 3.35
C PHE A 25 -18.20 -2.11 3.71
N VAL A 26 -17.40 -2.21 4.77
CA VAL A 26 -16.89 -3.50 5.24
C VAL A 26 -18.01 -4.31 5.86
N ILE A 27 -18.86 -3.69 6.70
CA ILE A 27 -19.95 -4.37 7.42
C ILE A 27 -21.08 -4.78 6.47
N SER A 28 -21.36 -3.98 5.44
CA SER A 28 -22.40 -4.31 4.44
C SER A 28 -21.93 -5.32 3.38
N ASN A 29 -20.65 -5.71 3.39
CA ASN A 29 -20.12 -6.65 2.42
C ASN A 29 -20.67 -8.08 2.67
N PRO A 30 -21.29 -8.74 1.67
CA PRO A 30 -21.71 -10.13 1.79
C PRO A 30 -20.58 -11.10 2.16
N GLY A 31 -19.34 -10.77 1.79
CA GLY A 31 -18.13 -11.52 2.14
C GLY A 31 -17.56 -11.23 3.53
N LEU A 32 -18.28 -10.53 4.40
CA LEU A 32 -17.84 -10.21 5.76
C LEU A 32 -17.60 -11.51 6.55
N SER A 33 -16.41 -11.62 7.13
CA SER A 33 -16.09 -12.62 8.16
C SER A 33 -15.55 -11.91 9.38
N LEU A 34 -16.05 -12.28 10.57
CA LEU A 34 -15.56 -11.78 11.85
C LEU A 34 -14.41 -12.62 12.40
N ILE A 35 -14.18 -13.80 11.84
CA ILE A 35 -13.15 -14.74 12.28
C ILE A 35 -11.93 -14.58 11.38
N PRO A 36 -10.75 -14.22 11.93
CA PRO A 36 -9.55 -14.05 11.15
C PRO A 36 -9.09 -15.41 10.59
N PRO A 37 -8.77 -15.50 9.29
CA PRO A 37 -8.30 -16.74 8.72
C PRO A 37 -6.88 -17.06 9.20
N ASN A 38 -6.48 -18.32 9.11
CA ASN A 38 -5.11 -18.71 9.38
C ASN A 38 -4.16 -17.97 8.40
N ILE A 39 -3.13 -17.30 8.94
CA ILE A 39 -2.14 -16.54 8.17
C ILE A 39 -1.51 -17.40 7.06
N PHE A 40 -1.37 -18.70 7.21
CA PHE A 40 -0.80 -19.57 6.18
C PHE A 40 -1.80 -19.98 5.09
N LYS A 41 -3.11 -19.96 5.37
CA LYS A 41 -4.18 -20.42 4.47
C LYS A 41 -5.15 -19.28 4.11
N VAL A 42 -4.66 -18.29 3.37
CA VAL A 42 -5.43 -17.09 3.00
C VAL A 42 -5.95 -17.07 1.56
N TYR A 43 -5.53 -18.00 0.71
CA TYR A 43 -5.83 -17.95 -0.73
C TYR A 43 -7.29 -18.26 -1.05
N SER A 44 -7.90 -19.25 -0.40
CA SER A 44 -9.33 -19.56 -0.56
C SER A 44 -10.22 -18.41 -0.08
N VAL A 45 -9.87 -17.80 1.05
CA VAL A 45 -10.60 -16.64 1.61
C VAL A 45 -10.54 -15.45 0.67
N ARG A 46 -9.37 -15.19 0.05
CA ARG A 46 -9.22 -14.14 -0.96
C ARG A 46 -10.08 -14.37 -2.18
N GLN A 47 -10.17 -15.62 -2.65
CA GLN A 47 -10.98 -15.94 -3.82
C GLN A 47 -12.47 -15.72 -3.51
N HIS A 48 -12.94 -16.27 -2.38
CA HIS A 48 -14.31 -16.04 -1.90
C HIS A 48 -14.63 -14.54 -1.72
N PHE A 49 -13.69 -13.76 -1.19
CA PHE A 49 -13.84 -12.32 -1.05
C PHE A 49 -13.99 -11.62 -2.40
N LYS A 50 -13.17 -11.98 -3.40
CA LYS A 50 -13.26 -11.40 -4.75
C LYS A 50 -14.58 -11.74 -5.43
N ASP A 51 -15.04 -12.98 -5.31
CA ASP A 51 -16.22 -13.47 -6.03
C ASP A 51 -17.52 -12.88 -5.47
N ASN A 52 -17.54 -12.50 -4.18
CA ASN A 52 -18.73 -11.99 -3.49
C ASN A 52 -18.72 -10.48 -3.21
N THR A 53 -17.65 -9.76 -3.59
CA THR A 53 -17.55 -8.31 -3.31
C THR A 53 -17.69 -7.50 -4.60
N PRO A 54 -18.64 -6.55 -4.67
CA PRO A 54 -18.73 -5.63 -5.80
C PRO A 54 -17.43 -4.83 -5.99
N LEU A 55 -17.07 -4.53 -7.24
CA LEU A 55 -15.82 -3.86 -7.60
C LEU A 55 -15.61 -2.54 -6.83
N LEU A 56 -16.64 -1.70 -6.71
CA LEU A 56 -16.57 -0.44 -5.95
C LEU A 56 -16.24 -0.68 -4.47
N THR A 57 -16.89 -1.66 -3.86
CA THR A 57 -16.65 -2.05 -2.47
C THR A 57 -15.22 -2.57 -2.29
N MET A 58 -14.68 -3.33 -3.25
CA MET A 58 -13.28 -3.76 -3.21
C MET A 58 -12.32 -2.57 -3.19
N TYR A 59 -12.56 -1.54 -4.00
CA TYR A 59 -11.73 -0.32 -3.99
C TYR A 59 -11.78 0.39 -2.64
N ILE A 60 -12.98 0.62 -2.10
CA ILE A 60 -13.17 1.32 -0.82
C ILE A 60 -12.53 0.54 0.33
N ILE A 61 -12.73 -0.78 0.37
CA ILE A 61 -12.14 -1.66 1.38
C ILE A 61 -10.61 -1.63 1.29
N THR A 62 -10.05 -1.77 0.08
CA THR A 62 -8.60 -1.80 -0.10
C THR A 62 -7.95 -0.46 0.29
N ASN A 63 -8.55 0.67 -0.12
CA ASN A 63 -8.15 2.01 0.34
C ASN A 63 -8.28 2.15 1.86
N GLY A 64 -9.36 1.61 2.42
CA GLY A 64 -9.62 1.58 3.86
C GLY A 64 -8.47 0.97 4.64
N GLY A 65 -7.99 -0.20 4.20
CA GLY A 65 -6.91 -0.92 4.86
C GLY A 65 -5.52 -0.29 4.66
N TYR A 66 -5.20 0.16 3.44
CA TYR A 66 -3.85 0.69 3.13
C TYR A 66 -3.67 2.18 3.43
N VAL A 67 -4.74 2.97 3.48
CA VAL A 67 -4.66 4.43 3.65
C VAL A 67 -5.38 4.88 4.90
N ILE A 68 -6.69 4.63 5.00
CA ILE A 68 -7.52 5.24 6.05
C ILE A 68 -7.15 4.69 7.43
N SER A 69 -7.03 3.37 7.58
CA SER A 69 -6.61 2.73 8.81
C SER A 69 -5.27 3.26 9.32
N PRO A 70 -4.15 3.18 8.57
CA PRO A 70 -2.87 3.69 9.05
C PRO A 70 -2.85 5.20 9.25
N LEU A 71 -3.58 5.98 8.43
CA LEU A 71 -3.70 7.43 8.61
C LEU A 71 -4.38 7.77 9.94
N LEU A 72 -5.50 7.13 10.27
CA LEU A 72 -6.22 7.34 11.53
C LEU A 72 -5.33 7.03 12.73
N LEU A 73 -4.60 5.91 12.67
CA LEU A 73 -3.67 5.50 13.71
C LEU A 73 -2.56 6.53 13.91
N LEU A 74 -1.92 6.96 12.82
CA LEU A 74 -0.83 7.92 12.89
C LEU A 74 -1.32 9.31 13.33
N ALA A 75 -2.50 9.74 12.86
CA ALA A 75 -3.12 11.00 13.26
C ALA A 75 -3.48 11.02 14.75
N SER A 76 -3.83 9.88 15.35
CA SER A 76 -4.10 9.76 16.78
C SER A 76 -2.92 10.21 17.66
N LEU A 77 -1.67 10.06 17.17
CA LEU A 77 -0.46 10.50 17.88
C LEU A 77 -0.31 12.02 17.93
N TYR A 78 -1.02 12.75 17.06
CA TYR A 78 -0.98 14.22 16.96
C TYR A 78 -2.20 14.88 17.61
N ILE A 79 -3.21 14.10 18.01
CA ILE A 79 -4.48 14.60 18.57
C ILE A 79 -4.54 14.33 20.08
N ARG A 80 -4.99 15.33 20.84
CA ARG A 80 -5.19 15.22 22.29
C ARG A 80 -6.65 14.93 22.64
N GLY A 81 -6.89 14.50 23.88
CA GLY A 81 -8.23 14.23 24.41
C GLY A 81 -8.78 12.85 24.02
N PRO A 82 -10.09 12.60 24.26
CA PRO A 82 -10.71 11.29 24.06
C PRO A 82 -10.79 10.87 22.58
N ILE A 83 -10.80 11.84 21.66
CA ILE A 83 -10.87 11.60 20.21
C ILE A 83 -9.71 10.72 19.73
N LYS A 84 -8.52 10.79 20.36
CA LYS A 84 -7.39 9.93 19.99
C LYS A 84 -7.72 8.45 20.12
N TYR A 85 -8.49 8.05 21.13
CA TYR A 85 -8.89 6.67 21.34
C TYR A 85 -9.92 6.23 20.30
N VAL A 86 -10.83 7.13 19.91
CA VAL A 86 -11.79 6.87 18.82
C VAL A 86 -11.04 6.56 17.51
N LEU A 87 -10.01 7.34 17.17
CA LEU A 87 -9.20 7.11 15.97
C LEU A 87 -8.45 5.77 16.00
N ILE A 88 -7.86 5.42 17.15
CA ILE A 88 -7.17 4.14 17.36
C ILE A 88 -8.17 2.99 17.18
N THR A 89 -9.32 3.05 17.85
CA THR A 89 -10.35 2.02 17.78
C THR A 89 -10.86 1.83 16.35
N ILE A 90 -11.23 2.91 15.65
CA ILE A 90 -11.69 2.84 14.27
C ILE A 90 -10.60 2.25 13.36
N SER A 91 -9.35 2.67 13.52
CA SER A 91 -8.23 2.14 12.74
C SER A 91 -8.05 0.63 12.93
N ILE A 92 -8.00 0.16 14.19
CA ILE A 92 -7.83 -1.26 14.50
C ILE A 92 -9.03 -2.06 13.98
N MET A 93 -10.26 -1.56 14.15
CA MET A 93 -11.46 -2.22 13.64
C MET A 93 -11.45 -2.35 12.11
N ILE A 94 -11.07 -1.30 11.38
CA ILE A 94 -10.94 -1.34 9.92
C ILE A 94 -9.93 -2.41 9.51
N SER A 95 -8.70 -2.37 10.05
CA SER A 95 -7.65 -3.34 9.71
C SER A 95 -8.07 -4.78 10.03
N TYR A 96 -8.68 -4.99 11.20
CA TYR A 96 -9.14 -6.31 11.66
C TYR A 96 -10.26 -6.89 10.79
N LEU A 97 -11.34 -6.12 10.55
CA LEU A 97 -12.50 -6.60 9.78
C LEU A 97 -12.13 -6.86 8.32
N ILE A 98 -11.29 -5.99 7.74
CA ILE A 98 -10.81 -6.19 6.37
C ILE A 98 -9.93 -7.43 6.29
N TYR A 99 -9.00 -7.62 7.23
CA TYR A 99 -8.17 -8.83 7.22
C TYR A 99 -9.00 -10.10 7.39
N SER A 100 -9.96 -10.08 8.32
CA SER A 100 -10.83 -11.23 8.59
C SER A 100 -11.67 -11.62 7.37
N SER A 101 -12.14 -10.63 6.61
CA SER A 101 -12.96 -10.85 5.41
C SER A 101 -12.14 -11.17 4.15
N SER A 102 -11.01 -10.50 3.96
CA SER A 102 -10.24 -10.55 2.70
C SER A 102 -9.02 -11.46 2.75
N GLY A 103 -8.52 -11.83 3.93
CA GLY A 103 -7.25 -12.56 4.08
C GLY A 103 -6.01 -11.79 3.60
N LEU A 104 -6.09 -10.46 3.43
CA LEU A 104 -4.97 -9.61 3.00
C LEU A 104 -4.00 -9.36 4.16
N LYS A 105 -2.95 -10.19 4.24
CA LYS A 105 -1.90 -10.12 5.28
C LYS A 105 -1.28 -8.72 5.40
N SER A 106 -1.04 -8.06 4.28
CA SER A 106 -0.47 -6.72 4.23
C SER A 106 -1.31 -5.69 4.99
N ILE A 107 -2.65 -5.78 4.94
CA ILE A 107 -3.54 -4.88 5.67
C ILE A 107 -3.50 -5.16 7.18
N ALA A 108 -3.40 -6.43 7.58
CA ALA A 108 -3.29 -6.82 8.99
C ALA A 108 -2.02 -6.23 9.65
N PHE A 109 -0.91 -6.21 8.92
CA PHE A 109 0.37 -5.71 9.43
C PHE A 109 0.62 -4.23 9.11
N MET A 110 -0.23 -3.56 8.33
CA MET A 110 -0.01 -2.18 7.88
C MET A 110 0.08 -1.19 9.04
N ASN A 111 -0.84 -1.30 10.00
CA ASN A 111 -0.88 -0.44 11.19
C ASN A 111 0.39 -0.60 12.05
N LEU A 112 0.82 -1.84 12.26
CA LEU A 112 2.06 -2.15 12.98
C LEU A 112 3.28 -1.58 12.24
N ALA A 113 3.36 -1.81 10.92
CA ALA A 113 4.44 -1.33 10.09
C ALA A 113 4.55 0.20 10.14
N VAL A 114 3.43 0.91 10.03
CA VAL A 114 3.38 2.38 10.07
C VAL A 114 3.82 2.93 11.43
N ILE A 115 3.42 2.32 12.55
CA ILE A 115 3.89 2.74 13.88
C ILE A 115 5.40 2.56 14.02
N ILE A 116 5.93 1.39 13.65
CA ILE A 116 7.36 1.09 13.76
C ILE A 116 8.16 2.07 12.89
N LEU A 117 7.74 2.26 11.64
CA LEU A 117 8.36 3.19 10.71
C LEU A 117 8.32 4.63 11.20
N PHE A 118 7.22 5.06 11.83
CA PHE A 118 7.09 6.41 12.36
C PHE A 118 8.14 6.71 13.44
N PHE A 119 8.24 5.83 14.45
CA PHE A 119 9.21 6.01 15.52
C PHE A 119 10.65 5.89 15.03
N TYR A 120 10.89 5.00 14.08
CA TYR A 120 12.19 4.87 13.44
C TYR A 120 12.59 6.15 12.69
N ILE A 121 11.72 6.66 11.80
CA ILE A 121 12.00 7.85 10.99
C ILE A 121 12.18 9.08 11.89
N LYS A 122 11.35 9.23 12.94
CA LYS A 122 11.43 10.34 13.90
C LYS A 122 12.80 10.43 14.61
N GLY A 123 13.48 9.31 14.80
CA GLY A 123 14.82 9.26 15.40
C GLY A 123 15.97 9.51 14.41
N THR A 124 15.69 9.56 13.11
CA THR A 124 16.73 9.54 12.08
C THR A 124 17.00 10.91 11.47
N ARG A 125 18.28 11.21 11.22
CA ARG A 125 18.71 12.46 10.56
C ARG A 125 18.72 12.36 9.02
N SER A 126 18.80 11.14 8.46
CA SER A 126 18.90 10.89 7.01
C SER A 126 18.02 9.72 6.58
N ILE A 127 17.07 9.96 5.67
CA ILE A 127 16.17 8.91 5.14
C ILE A 127 16.93 7.84 4.38
N SER A 128 17.93 8.24 3.58
CA SER A 128 18.67 7.29 2.75
C SER A 128 19.29 6.20 3.62
N ASN A 129 19.93 6.63 4.71
CA ASN A 129 20.49 5.71 5.70
C ASN A 129 19.38 4.90 6.38
N SER A 130 18.24 5.51 6.69
CA SER A 130 17.09 4.83 7.28
C SER A 130 16.55 3.69 6.40
N VAL A 131 16.40 3.91 5.09
CA VAL A 131 15.89 2.88 4.17
C VAL A 131 16.90 1.75 4.01
N ILE A 132 18.18 2.09 3.81
CA ILE A 132 19.26 1.09 3.72
C ILE A 132 19.31 0.25 5.00
N ASN A 133 19.24 0.88 6.16
CA ASN A 133 19.24 0.19 7.45
C ASN A 133 18.01 -0.71 7.62
N ILE A 134 16.81 -0.28 7.21
CA ILE A 134 15.61 -1.15 7.26
C ILE A 134 15.82 -2.40 6.41
N ILE A 135 16.34 -2.24 5.19
CA ILE A 135 16.64 -3.37 4.30
C ILE A 135 17.67 -4.29 4.95
N LEU A 136 18.78 -3.73 5.46
CA LEU A 136 19.82 -4.50 6.15
C LEU A 136 19.28 -5.27 7.36
N TYR A 137 18.49 -4.62 8.22
CA TYR A 137 17.89 -5.28 9.39
C TYR A 137 16.89 -6.37 8.98
N LEU A 138 16.10 -6.17 7.93
CA LEU A 138 15.20 -7.19 7.41
C LEU A 138 15.97 -8.42 6.89
N PHE A 139 17.05 -8.21 6.13
CA PHE A 139 17.88 -9.32 5.65
C PHE A 139 18.68 -10.00 6.76
N LEU A 140 19.18 -9.24 7.73
CA LEU A 140 19.90 -9.78 8.87
C LEU A 140 18.97 -10.60 9.79
N THR A 141 17.78 -10.10 10.09
CA THR A 141 16.78 -10.87 10.86
C THR A 141 16.33 -12.12 10.10
N ALA A 142 16.10 -12.04 8.79
CA ALA A 142 15.79 -13.21 7.97
C ALA A 142 16.94 -14.23 7.93
N GLY A 143 18.20 -13.77 7.88
CA GLY A 143 19.39 -14.62 7.96
C GLY A 143 19.53 -15.30 9.32
N ILE A 144 19.31 -14.58 10.41
CA ILE A 144 19.31 -15.16 11.77
C ILE A 144 18.22 -16.23 11.90
N LEU A 145 17.01 -15.96 11.40
CA LEU A 145 15.91 -16.93 11.41
C LEU A 145 16.28 -18.21 10.64
N TYR A 146 16.96 -18.06 9.52
CA TYR A 146 17.47 -19.19 8.75
C TYR A 146 18.55 -19.97 9.52
N PHE A 147 19.63 -19.32 9.96
CA PHE A 147 20.76 -20.03 10.54
C PHE A 147 20.50 -20.61 11.94
N ILE A 148 19.66 -19.97 12.76
CA ILE A 148 19.41 -20.41 14.14
C ILE A 148 18.20 -21.34 14.23
N PHE A 149 17.15 -21.06 13.45
CA PHE A 149 15.86 -21.76 13.58
C PHE A 149 15.51 -22.63 12.37
N ASP A 150 16.41 -22.75 11.39
CA ASP A 150 16.16 -23.42 10.09
C ASP A 150 14.90 -22.89 9.37
N PHE A 151 14.52 -21.64 9.67
CA PHE A 151 13.31 -21.02 9.15
C PHE A 151 13.64 -20.20 7.90
N TYR A 152 13.70 -20.87 6.76
CA TYR A 152 14.12 -20.27 5.48
C TYR A 152 13.04 -19.40 4.81
N ASP A 153 11.76 -19.60 5.13
CA ASP A 153 10.63 -18.95 4.43
C ASP A 153 10.73 -17.41 4.36
N PRO A 154 11.06 -16.68 5.45
CA PRO A 154 11.19 -15.23 5.38
C PRO A 154 12.31 -14.79 4.43
N LEU A 155 13.47 -15.44 4.49
CA LEU A 155 14.63 -15.10 3.67
C LEU A 155 14.32 -15.29 2.18
N ILE A 156 13.79 -16.46 1.82
CA ILE A 156 13.40 -16.74 0.43
C ILE A 156 12.30 -15.78 -0.02
N HIS A 157 11.32 -15.49 0.84
CA HIS A 157 10.23 -14.58 0.50
C HIS A 157 10.74 -13.17 0.18
N TRP A 158 11.64 -12.63 1.01
CA TRP A 158 12.20 -11.29 0.80
C TRP A 158 13.13 -11.22 -0.39
N LEU A 159 14.05 -12.19 -0.55
CA LEU A 159 14.91 -12.27 -1.74
C LEU A 159 14.05 -12.28 -3.01
N ARG A 160 13.04 -13.15 -3.04
CA ARG A 160 12.14 -13.29 -4.18
C ARG A 160 11.37 -11.99 -4.44
N ARG A 161 10.79 -11.35 -3.42
CA ARG A 161 9.95 -10.16 -3.60
C ARG A 161 10.70 -8.87 -3.88
N VAL A 162 11.95 -8.74 -3.42
CA VAL A 162 12.75 -7.52 -3.58
C VAL A 162 13.61 -7.58 -4.85
N PHE A 163 14.29 -8.70 -5.10
CA PHE A 163 15.29 -8.77 -6.17
C PHE A 163 14.82 -9.53 -7.41
N PHE A 164 14.15 -10.67 -7.23
CA PHE A 164 13.89 -11.58 -8.34
C PHE A 164 12.56 -11.31 -9.04
N THR A 165 11.42 -11.37 -8.33
CA THR A 165 10.08 -11.31 -8.94
C THR A 165 9.82 -10.03 -9.73
N PRO A 166 10.12 -8.81 -9.23
CA PRO A 166 9.88 -7.60 -10.03
C PRO A 166 10.66 -7.60 -11.35
N THR A 167 11.93 -8.02 -11.30
CA THR A 167 12.83 -8.07 -12.45
C THR A 167 12.41 -9.16 -13.44
N LEU A 168 12.16 -10.38 -12.94
CA LEU A 168 11.73 -11.51 -13.77
C LEU A 168 10.39 -11.24 -14.44
N ASN A 169 9.40 -10.69 -13.71
CA ASN A 169 8.11 -10.37 -14.31
C ASN A 169 8.25 -9.27 -15.36
N THR A 170 9.06 -8.25 -15.12
CA THR A 170 9.32 -7.22 -16.14
C THR A 170 9.96 -7.83 -17.40
N TYR A 171 10.93 -8.74 -17.21
CA TYR A 171 11.56 -9.46 -18.32
C TYR A 171 10.57 -10.35 -19.08
N TYR A 172 9.72 -11.13 -18.40
CA TYR A 172 8.73 -11.98 -19.07
C TYR A 172 7.67 -11.18 -19.84
N PHE A 173 7.31 -10.00 -19.35
CA PHE A 173 6.43 -9.09 -20.09
C PHE A 173 7.11 -8.55 -21.34
N TYR A 174 8.40 -8.23 -21.25
CA TYR A 174 9.21 -7.84 -22.41
C TYR A 174 9.33 -8.99 -23.42
N ASP A 175 9.67 -10.19 -22.98
CA ASP A 175 9.84 -11.38 -23.82
C ASP A 175 8.53 -11.74 -24.54
N TYR A 176 7.41 -11.71 -23.81
CA TYR A 176 6.08 -11.94 -24.37
C TYR A 176 5.74 -10.94 -25.50
N ILE A 177 5.96 -9.65 -25.28
CA ILE A 177 5.59 -8.63 -26.27
C ILE A 177 6.56 -8.59 -27.45
N TYR A 178 7.87 -8.55 -27.20
CA TYR A 178 8.85 -8.26 -28.25
C TYR A 178 9.47 -9.50 -28.88
N ASN A 179 9.79 -10.53 -28.10
CA ASN A 179 10.43 -11.73 -28.64
C ASN A 179 9.40 -12.70 -29.22
N ASN A 180 8.22 -12.80 -28.58
CA ASN A 180 7.13 -13.64 -29.06
C ASN A 180 6.13 -12.87 -29.96
N ASN A 181 6.39 -11.60 -30.29
CA ASN A 181 5.53 -10.73 -31.12
C ASN A 181 4.04 -10.79 -30.71
N SER A 182 3.77 -10.85 -29.41
CA SER A 182 2.41 -11.01 -28.91
C SER A 182 1.64 -9.69 -28.89
N GLU A 183 0.31 -9.79 -28.94
CA GLU A 183 -0.56 -8.63 -28.91
C GLU A 183 -0.54 -7.92 -27.55
N PHE A 184 -0.72 -6.60 -27.60
CA PHE A 184 -0.88 -5.78 -26.40
C PHE A 184 -2.20 -6.11 -25.70
N THR A 185 -2.16 -6.27 -24.39
CA THR A 185 -3.33 -6.72 -23.63
C THR A 185 -3.31 -6.29 -22.17
N THR A 186 -4.50 -6.08 -21.60
CA THR A 186 -4.69 -5.82 -20.17
C THR A 186 -4.60 -7.08 -19.33
N GLU A 187 -4.74 -8.27 -19.94
CA GLU A 187 -4.67 -9.59 -19.29
C GLU A 187 -3.25 -10.18 -19.29
N ALA A 188 -2.25 -9.38 -19.66
CA ALA A 188 -0.86 -9.81 -19.68
C ALA A 188 -0.38 -10.45 -18.36
N PRO A 189 -0.76 -9.96 -17.15
CA PRO A 189 -0.37 -10.62 -15.91
C PRO A 189 -0.83 -12.08 -15.81
N GLN A 190 -2.04 -12.40 -16.26
CA GLN A 190 -2.60 -13.75 -16.24
C GLN A 190 -1.93 -14.63 -17.30
N ILE A 191 -1.77 -14.11 -18.51
CA ILE A 191 -1.14 -14.81 -19.63
C ILE A 191 0.32 -15.14 -19.30
N VAL A 192 1.09 -14.18 -18.79
CA VAL A 192 2.48 -14.38 -18.37
C VAL A 192 2.57 -15.38 -17.21
N SER A 193 1.61 -15.35 -16.27
CA SER A 193 1.52 -16.35 -15.19
C SER A 193 1.35 -17.77 -15.74
N GLN A 194 0.54 -17.92 -16.79
CA GLN A 194 0.26 -19.21 -17.40
C GLN A 194 1.44 -19.72 -18.23
N ILE A 195 2.03 -18.86 -19.07
CA ILE A 195 3.10 -19.25 -20.00
C ILE A 195 4.42 -19.52 -19.27
N TYR A 196 4.87 -18.62 -18.39
CA TYR A 196 6.21 -18.71 -17.80
C TYR A 196 6.23 -19.43 -16.45
N TYR A 197 5.13 -19.39 -15.70
CA TYR A 197 5.05 -20.02 -14.38
C TYR A 197 4.17 -21.27 -14.37
N GLY A 198 3.39 -21.56 -15.42
CA GLY A 198 2.48 -22.69 -15.45
C GLY A 198 1.35 -22.59 -14.41
N THR A 199 0.97 -21.37 -14.02
CA THR A 199 -0.01 -21.13 -12.95
C THR A 199 -1.19 -20.29 -13.44
N SER A 200 -2.38 -20.51 -12.87
CA SER A 200 -3.57 -19.67 -13.06
C SER A 200 -3.54 -18.38 -12.22
N GLY A 201 -2.35 -17.93 -11.83
CA GLY A 201 -2.12 -16.77 -11.01
C GLY A 201 -2.12 -15.45 -11.79
N SER A 202 -1.56 -14.42 -11.18
CA SER A 202 -1.26 -13.16 -11.84
C SER A 202 0.20 -12.79 -11.58
N ALA A 203 0.98 -12.72 -12.66
CA ALA A 203 2.36 -12.27 -12.65
C ALA A 203 2.39 -10.74 -12.61
N ASN A 204 2.12 -10.17 -11.43
CA ASN A 204 2.10 -8.72 -11.27
C ASN A 204 3.49 -8.14 -11.53
N THR A 205 3.55 -7.16 -12.42
CA THR A 205 4.75 -6.38 -12.72
C THR A 205 4.54 -4.93 -12.26
N GLY A 206 5.65 -4.23 -12.01
CA GLY A 206 5.64 -2.78 -11.82
C GLY A 206 5.24 -2.03 -13.08
N PHE A 207 5.20 -0.71 -12.98
CA PHE A 207 4.75 0.17 -14.06
C PHE A 207 5.54 0.03 -15.38
N ILE A 208 6.78 -0.44 -15.33
CA ILE A 208 7.63 -0.67 -16.51
C ILE A 208 7.02 -1.81 -17.35
N GLY A 209 6.92 -3.01 -16.78
CA GLY A 209 6.36 -4.16 -17.49
C GLY A 209 4.89 -3.95 -17.88
N ASP A 210 4.08 -3.31 -17.02
CA ASP A 210 2.67 -3.03 -17.35
C ASP A 210 2.53 -2.07 -18.53
N GLY A 211 3.43 -1.08 -18.64
CA GLY A 211 3.48 -0.18 -19.80
C GLY A 211 3.81 -0.92 -21.09
N ILE A 212 4.81 -1.81 -21.03
CA ILE A 212 5.22 -2.66 -22.16
C ILE A 212 4.07 -3.56 -22.62
N ALA A 213 3.39 -4.24 -21.71
CA ALA A 213 2.27 -5.13 -22.07
C ALA A 213 1.10 -4.42 -22.75
N ARG A 214 0.84 -3.15 -22.40
CA ARG A 214 -0.34 -2.43 -22.90
C ARG A 214 -0.10 -1.67 -24.19
N TYR A 215 1.10 -1.09 -24.35
CA TYR A 215 1.40 -0.23 -25.50
C TYR A 215 2.88 -0.29 -25.93
N GLY A 216 3.62 -1.33 -25.54
CA GLY A 216 5.04 -1.48 -25.83
C GLY A 216 5.87 -0.31 -25.30
N THR A 217 6.80 0.18 -26.13
CA THR A 217 7.76 1.22 -25.74
C THR A 217 7.05 2.54 -25.46
N LEU A 218 5.95 2.83 -26.16
CA LEU A 218 5.15 4.03 -25.92
C LEU A 218 4.47 3.98 -24.54
N GLY A 219 4.00 2.80 -24.12
CA GLY A 219 3.42 2.61 -22.79
C GLY A 219 4.43 2.81 -21.67
N LEU A 220 5.68 2.38 -21.87
CA LEU A 220 6.79 2.68 -20.97
C LEU A 220 6.96 4.19 -20.77
N ILE A 221 7.04 4.95 -21.86
CA ILE A 221 7.21 6.42 -21.84
C ILE A 221 6.04 7.08 -21.13
N ILE A 222 4.81 6.70 -21.46
CA ILE A 222 3.59 7.21 -20.80
C ILE A 222 3.65 6.93 -19.29
N ASN A 223 3.98 5.71 -18.89
CA ASN A 223 4.03 5.36 -17.48
C ASN A 223 5.14 6.12 -16.73
N PHE A 224 6.30 6.39 -17.34
CA PHE A 224 7.31 7.27 -16.74
C PHE A 224 6.81 8.70 -16.60
N PHE A 225 6.09 9.23 -17.60
CA PHE A 225 5.50 10.56 -17.51
C PHE A 225 4.48 10.64 -16.36
N ILE A 226 3.56 9.68 -16.26
CA ILE A 226 2.60 9.61 -15.16
C ILE A 226 3.33 9.46 -13.83
N PHE A 227 4.34 8.59 -13.73
CA PHE A 227 5.14 8.43 -12.52
C PHE A 227 5.76 9.75 -12.06
N ASN A 228 6.31 10.56 -12.96
CA ASN A 228 6.84 11.89 -12.62
C ASN A 228 5.74 12.83 -12.08
N ILE A 229 4.55 12.82 -12.68
CA ILE A 229 3.39 13.56 -12.14
C ILE A 229 3.05 13.09 -10.72
N LEU A 230 3.12 11.79 -10.45
CA LEU A 230 2.87 11.24 -9.12
C LEU A 230 3.89 11.72 -8.09
N ILE A 231 5.18 11.69 -8.42
CA ILE A 231 6.23 12.24 -7.53
C ILE A 231 5.98 13.73 -7.26
N PHE A 232 5.59 14.48 -8.29
CA PHE A 232 5.23 15.89 -8.12
C PHE A 232 4.00 16.06 -7.20
N ALA A 233 2.95 15.27 -7.36
CA ALA A 233 1.77 15.29 -6.51
C ALA A 233 2.06 14.88 -5.05
N MET A 234 2.92 13.88 -4.84
CA MET A 234 3.40 13.47 -3.51
C MET A 234 4.20 14.60 -2.84
N ASN A 235 5.04 15.29 -3.59
CA ASN A 235 5.78 16.46 -3.09
C ASN A 235 4.84 17.63 -2.75
N LEU A 236 3.84 17.90 -3.58
CA LEU A 236 2.86 18.95 -3.30
C LEU A 236 2.01 18.67 -2.06
N SER A 237 1.53 17.44 -1.91
CA SER A 237 0.68 17.03 -0.78
C SER A 237 1.42 16.97 0.54
N SER A 238 2.72 16.61 0.55
CA SER A 238 3.54 16.58 1.76
C SER A 238 3.98 17.96 2.24
N LYS A 239 3.86 19.02 1.43
CA LYS A 239 4.19 20.39 1.86
C LYS A 239 3.45 20.75 3.14
N LYS A 240 4.19 21.20 4.16
CA LYS A 240 3.69 21.61 5.49
C LYS A 240 3.10 20.47 6.34
N VAL A 241 3.27 19.22 5.94
CA VAL A 241 3.02 18.05 6.79
C VAL A 241 4.32 17.74 7.54
N PRO A 242 4.29 17.30 8.82
CA PRO A 242 5.48 16.77 9.47
C PRO A 242 6.11 15.69 8.59
N PHE A 243 7.42 15.77 8.45
CA PHE A 243 8.18 14.92 7.56
C PHE A 243 8.00 13.44 7.91
N GLU A 244 8.15 13.12 9.19
CA GLU A 244 7.97 11.78 9.75
C GLU A 244 6.57 11.25 9.45
N PHE A 245 5.55 12.10 9.50
CA PHE A 245 4.16 11.71 9.25
C PHE A 245 3.96 11.33 7.78
N SER A 246 4.33 12.23 6.86
CA SER A 246 4.14 12.03 5.43
C SER A 246 5.00 10.90 4.86
N THR A 247 6.29 10.83 5.23
CA THR A 247 7.21 9.80 4.75
C THR A 247 6.77 8.41 5.20
N THR A 248 6.33 8.26 6.46
CA THR A 248 5.84 6.97 6.98
C THR A 248 4.66 6.44 6.18
N LEU A 249 3.70 7.31 5.82
CA LEU A 249 2.51 6.89 5.08
C LEU A 249 2.82 6.59 3.60
N TYR A 250 3.81 7.27 3.00
CA TYR A 250 4.19 7.02 1.62
C TYR A 250 5.12 5.81 1.42
N LEU A 251 5.93 5.45 2.42
CA LEU A 251 6.95 4.40 2.26
C LEU A 251 6.38 3.04 1.77
N PRO A 252 5.23 2.55 2.25
CA PRO A 252 4.65 1.30 1.75
C PRO A 252 4.35 1.31 0.24
N PHE A 253 4.08 2.48 -0.35
CA PHE A 253 3.77 2.61 -1.77
C PHE A 253 5.01 2.46 -2.66
N VAL A 254 6.21 2.66 -2.13
CA VAL A 254 7.47 2.42 -2.86
C VAL A 254 7.57 0.96 -3.30
N TYR A 255 7.24 0.04 -2.39
CA TYR A 255 7.19 -1.40 -2.72
C TYR A 255 6.14 -1.71 -3.80
N THR A 256 4.98 -1.07 -3.70
CA THR A 256 3.87 -1.29 -4.64
C THR A 256 4.18 -0.79 -6.06
N ILE A 257 4.91 0.32 -6.20
CA ILE A 257 5.33 0.86 -7.52
C ILE A 257 6.11 -0.19 -8.33
N SER A 258 6.97 -0.97 -7.67
CA SER A 258 7.78 -2.01 -8.31
C SER A 258 6.99 -3.28 -8.64
N ASN A 259 5.80 -3.46 -8.07
CA ASN A 259 5.05 -4.72 -8.11
C ASN A 259 3.63 -4.56 -8.65
N SER A 260 3.22 -3.38 -9.11
CA SER A 260 1.86 -3.14 -9.58
C SER A 260 1.81 -2.06 -10.65
N ALA A 261 0.76 -2.12 -11.47
CA ALA A 261 0.42 -1.08 -12.43
C ALA A 261 0.18 0.28 -11.74
N ILE A 262 0.46 1.38 -12.44
CA ILE A 262 0.27 2.75 -11.91
C ILE A 262 -1.18 3.04 -11.57
N THR A 263 -2.12 2.58 -12.39
CA THR A 263 -3.55 2.77 -12.15
C THR A 263 -4.00 2.05 -10.87
N ALA A 264 -3.51 0.83 -10.65
CA ALA A 264 -3.75 0.08 -9.42
C ALA A 264 -3.13 0.79 -8.21
N LEU A 265 -1.90 1.30 -8.31
CA LEU A 265 -1.25 2.09 -7.26
C LEU A 265 -2.11 3.30 -6.84
N LEU A 266 -2.65 4.04 -7.81
CA LEU A 266 -3.44 5.23 -7.55
C LEU A 266 -4.80 4.93 -6.93
N LEU A 267 -5.54 3.99 -7.55
CA LEU A 267 -6.95 3.75 -7.25
C LEU A 267 -7.15 2.59 -6.26
N THR A 268 -6.43 1.48 -6.44
CA THR A 268 -6.61 0.26 -5.62
C THR A 268 -5.91 0.39 -4.28
N TYR A 269 -4.61 0.71 -4.30
CA TYR A 269 -3.83 0.87 -3.08
C TYR A 269 -4.04 2.24 -2.42
N GLY A 270 -4.59 3.20 -3.17
CA GLY A 270 -5.07 4.47 -2.62
C GLY A 270 -4.02 5.57 -2.52
N LEU A 271 -2.95 5.52 -3.31
CA LEU A 271 -1.94 6.60 -3.31
C LEU A 271 -2.57 7.96 -3.62
N LEU A 272 -3.58 7.99 -4.50
CA LEU A 272 -4.33 9.21 -4.81
C LEU A 272 -5.11 9.72 -3.59
N ALA A 273 -5.86 8.84 -2.93
CA ALA A 273 -6.62 9.17 -1.73
C ALA A 273 -5.71 9.68 -0.61
N LEU A 274 -4.57 9.03 -0.38
CA LEU A 274 -3.56 9.48 0.57
C LEU A 274 -3.04 10.88 0.22
N SER A 275 -2.70 11.09 -1.06
CA SER A 275 -2.17 12.38 -1.53
C SER A 275 -3.17 13.52 -1.31
N ILE A 276 -4.46 13.29 -1.57
CA ILE A 276 -5.52 14.25 -1.29
C ILE A 276 -5.61 14.53 0.22
N LEU A 277 -5.66 13.49 1.06
CA LEU A 277 -5.76 13.64 2.51
C LEU A 277 -4.56 14.35 3.14
N LEU A 278 -3.35 14.15 2.62
CA LEU A 278 -2.16 14.89 3.05
C LEU A 278 -2.13 16.33 2.51
N PHE A 279 -2.66 16.57 1.30
CA PHE A 279 -2.85 17.92 0.78
C PHE A 279 -3.86 18.72 1.63
N LEU A 280 -4.83 18.06 2.25
CA LEU A 280 -5.78 18.69 3.18
C LEU A 280 -5.28 18.77 4.63
N PHE A 281 -4.06 18.29 4.90
CA PHE A 281 -3.51 18.25 6.26
C PHE A 281 -3.36 19.67 6.86
N PRO A 282 -3.78 19.86 8.12
CA PRO A 282 -3.85 21.16 8.77
C PRO A 282 -2.46 21.80 8.94
N THR A 283 -2.34 23.09 8.61
CA THR A 283 -1.10 23.84 8.77
C THR A 283 -0.97 24.37 10.20
N LYS A 284 0.27 24.35 10.75
CA LYS A 284 0.65 24.72 12.14
C LYS A 284 0.13 26.06 12.70
N THR A 285 -0.59 26.89 11.95
CA THR A 285 -1.13 28.17 12.43
C THR A 285 -2.12 28.04 13.60
N ASN A 286 -2.65 26.84 13.88
CA ASN A 286 -3.50 26.57 15.05
C ASN A 286 -2.90 25.47 15.96
N LYS A 287 -1.65 25.64 16.42
CA LYS A 287 -1.12 24.79 17.50
C LYS A 287 -1.59 25.34 18.86
N ILE A 288 -2.41 24.57 19.56
CA ILE A 288 -2.35 24.53 21.03
C ILE A 288 -0.96 23.99 21.37
N SER A 289 -0.22 24.71 22.22
CA SER A 289 1.17 24.45 22.58
C SER A 289 1.40 23.00 23.02
N LEU A 290 2.55 22.45 22.61
CA LEU A 290 3.09 21.17 23.07
C LEU A 290 3.22 21.19 24.60
#